data_AF-A0A7R9LIE7-F1
#
_entry.id   AF-A0A7R9LIE7-F1
#
_cell.length_a   1.000
_cell.length_b   1.000
_cell.length_c   1.000
_cell.angle_alpha   90.00
_cell.angle_beta   90.00
_cell.angle_gamma   90.00
#
_symmetry.space_group_name_H-M   'P 1'
#
loop_
_entity.id
_entity.type
_entity.pdbx_description
1 polymer ?
#
loop_
_entity_poly.entity_id
_entity_poly.type
_entity_poly.pdbx_seq_one_letter_code
_entity_poly.pdbx_strand_id
1 'polypeptide(L)'
;MSAKEEYDLLQQTLPLLTSQPNHLAKHEVVSIIKCLNRCEKTILQFAESERTFFAPFVALSGHCIVSNAQQIPKSLLSVASTACTVVLQHILHEISEFDDKSILSKHQLIGIIQGLCDDIPPLLKSDILALSSLLKTTPMPDSLTFRPTDSSGAELKAAARDDTTPKEPKRIRLDHSCEAIIEQLMTPIMESSSKRDSHMENDKNIISPVGFSSLSMDTKGLLIGKNLFNLQQLCGTNVLLDFIMSLSTIKPFIQLVHATEEGAPLKLPTSGPETHILHTCKLIIKDYDIIWRILSLPILEPLTEERLSKVITIIHACLYVSLTLTASNILASGGGASSPAVKGATAAPLKDDDNENVISEIVDTSL
;
A
#
# COMPACT_ATOMS: atom_id res chain seq x y z
N MET A 1 -17.37 -5.73 22.48
CA MET A 1 -17.80 -4.36 22.18
C MET A 1 -19.14 -4.47 21.48
N SER A 2 -20.09 -3.60 21.79
CA SER A 2 -21.42 -3.66 21.17
C SER A 2 -21.37 -3.02 19.78
N ALA A 3 -22.14 -3.53 18.82
CA ALA A 3 -22.26 -2.94 17.48
C ALA A 3 -22.64 -1.44 17.53
N LYS A 4 -23.41 -1.06 18.56
CA LYS A 4 -23.76 0.34 18.84
C LYS A 4 -22.54 1.21 19.19
N GLU A 5 -21.59 0.68 19.95
CA GLU A 5 -20.38 1.42 20.33
C GLU A 5 -19.47 1.64 19.11
N GLU A 6 -19.38 0.65 18.21
CA GLU A 6 -18.65 0.77 16.95
C GLU A 6 -19.30 1.81 16.02
N TYR A 7 -20.63 1.75 15.91
CA TYR A 7 -21.41 2.73 15.16
C TYR A 7 -21.13 4.16 15.68
N ASP A 8 -21.24 4.37 17.00
CA ASP A 8 -20.99 5.69 17.61
C ASP A 8 -19.56 6.19 17.35
N LEU A 9 -18.54 5.31 17.38
CA LEU A 9 -17.15 5.66 17.09
C LEU A 9 -16.93 6.04 15.63
N LEU A 10 -17.48 5.26 14.70
CA LEU A 10 -17.42 5.53 13.26
C LEU A 10 -18.12 6.85 12.93
N GLN A 11 -19.31 7.07 13.51
CA GLN A 11 -20.09 8.30 13.31
C GLN A 11 -19.36 9.54 13.87
N GLN A 12 -18.65 9.42 14.99
CA GLN A 12 -17.83 10.51 15.53
C GLN A 12 -16.58 10.80 14.69
N THR A 13 -16.04 9.78 14.02
CA THR A 13 -14.82 9.89 13.22
C THR A 13 -15.09 10.43 11.81
N LEU A 14 -16.28 10.16 11.27
CA LEU A 14 -16.68 10.54 9.91
C LEU A 14 -16.51 12.05 9.60
N PRO A 15 -16.91 13.00 10.47
CA PRO A 15 -16.68 14.42 10.21
C PRO A 15 -15.20 14.79 10.15
N LEU A 16 -14.34 14.12 10.92
CA LEU A 16 -12.89 14.39 10.94
C LEU A 16 -12.25 14.05 9.59
N LEU A 17 -12.68 12.94 8.97
CA LEU A 17 -12.18 12.49 7.67
C LEU A 17 -12.77 13.27 6.48
N THR A 18 -13.94 13.88 6.67
CA THR A 18 -14.72 14.50 5.60
C THR A 18 -14.69 16.03 5.61
N SER A 19 -14.27 16.65 6.72
CA SER A 19 -14.15 18.11 6.88
C SER A 19 -12.85 18.71 6.32
N GLN A 20 -11.93 17.87 5.84
CA GLN A 20 -10.67 18.26 5.20
C GLN A 20 -9.71 19.13 6.03
N PRO A 21 -9.43 18.87 7.32
CA PRO A 21 -8.29 19.49 7.97
C PRO A 21 -7.04 18.72 7.54
N ASN A 22 -6.21 19.28 6.65
CA ASN A 22 -4.84 18.78 6.45
C ASN A 22 -4.04 18.79 7.78
N HIS A 23 -4.53 19.52 8.76
CA HIS A 23 -3.95 19.65 10.09
C HIS A 23 -5.03 19.39 11.13
N LEU A 24 -5.08 18.16 11.63
CA LEU A 24 -5.96 17.78 12.73
C LEU A 24 -5.39 18.30 14.05
N ALA A 25 -6.18 18.32 15.11
CA ALA A 25 -5.68 18.50 16.47
C ALA A 25 -5.27 17.14 17.05
N LYS A 26 -4.34 17.16 18.01
CA LYS A 26 -3.83 15.95 18.68
C LYS A 26 -4.93 14.99 19.17
N HIS A 27 -6.02 15.54 19.73
CA HIS A 27 -7.13 14.73 20.25
C HIS A 27 -7.96 14.06 19.13
N GLU A 28 -8.06 14.69 17.97
CA GLU A 28 -8.77 14.17 16.79
C GLU A 28 -7.99 13.02 16.17
N VAL A 29 -6.66 13.16 16.02
CA VAL A 29 -5.78 12.08 15.57
C VAL A 29 -5.87 10.87 16.49
N VAL A 30 -5.86 11.10 17.81
CA VAL A 30 -6.04 10.04 18.82
C VAL A 30 -7.43 9.40 18.73
N SER A 31 -8.47 10.16 18.36
CA SER A 31 -9.81 9.62 18.13
C SER A 31 -9.84 8.65 16.94
N ILE A 32 -9.21 9.02 15.82
CA ILE A 32 -9.09 8.15 14.63
C ILE A 32 -8.34 6.86 14.99
N ILE A 33 -7.20 6.97 15.68
CA ILE A 33 -6.41 5.80 16.13
C ILE A 33 -7.25 4.88 17.02
N LYS A 34 -8.03 5.44 17.95
CA LYS A 34 -8.91 4.65 18.82
C LYS A 34 -10.02 3.97 18.00
N CYS A 35 -10.61 4.67 17.04
CA CYS A 35 -11.66 4.13 16.19
C CYS A 35 -11.16 2.91 15.40
N LEU A 36 -10.01 3.02 14.70
CA LEU A 36 -9.41 1.91 13.95
C LEU A 36 -9.13 0.68 14.84
N ASN A 37 -8.51 0.89 16.00
CA ASN A 37 -8.19 -0.21 16.92
C ASN A 37 -9.43 -0.88 17.52
N ARG A 38 -10.51 -0.11 17.75
CA ARG A 38 -11.75 -0.65 18.30
C ARG A 38 -12.53 -1.38 17.22
N CYS A 39 -12.64 -0.79 16.04
CA CYS A 39 -13.42 -1.33 14.92
C CYS A 39 -12.61 -2.30 14.03
N GLU A 40 -11.45 -2.79 14.47
CA GLU A 40 -10.55 -3.66 13.70
C GLU A 40 -11.29 -4.81 13.03
N LYS A 41 -12.05 -5.60 13.81
CA LYS A 41 -12.75 -6.77 13.28
C LYS A 41 -13.75 -6.40 12.18
N THR A 42 -14.49 -5.32 12.41
CA THR A 42 -15.50 -4.82 11.47
C THR A 42 -14.85 -4.28 10.20
N ILE A 43 -13.69 -3.60 10.32
CA ILE A 43 -12.90 -3.10 9.19
C ILE A 43 -12.25 -4.24 8.39
N LEU A 44 -11.92 -5.37 9.01
CA LEU A 44 -11.26 -6.50 8.33
C LEU A 44 -12.24 -7.58 7.85
N GLN A 45 -13.50 -7.57 8.29
CA GLN A 45 -14.48 -8.62 8.02
C GLN A 45 -15.85 -8.06 7.58
N PHE A 46 -15.87 -6.91 6.91
CA PHE A 46 -17.11 -6.33 6.39
C PHE A 46 -17.63 -7.08 5.16
N ALA A 47 -18.94 -7.00 4.92
CA ALA A 47 -19.56 -7.59 3.74
C ALA A 47 -19.24 -6.77 2.49
N GLU A 48 -19.13 -7.39 1.30
CA GLU A 48 -18.80 -6.69 0.05
C GLU A 48 -19.69 -5.45 -0.22
N SER A 49 -20.96 -5.47 0.22
CA SER A 49 -21.89 -4.33 0.14
C SER A 49 -21.43 -3.08 0.90
N GLU A 50 -20.56 -3.24 1.89
CA GLU A 50 -20.06 -2.18 2.77
C GLU A 50 -18.67 -1.67 2.34
N ARG A 51 -18.08 -2.27 1.31
CA ARG A 51 -16.76 -1.90 0.75
C ARG A 51 -16.71 -0.43 0.33
N THR A 52 -17.80 0.08 -0.23
CA THR A 52 -17.96 1.49 -0.64
C THR A 52 -17.82 2.49 0.52
N PHE A 53 -18.09 2.06 1.75
CA PHE A 53 -17.89 2.85 2.97
C PHE A 53 -16.51 2.60 3.59
N PHE A 54 -16.16 1.34 3.84
CA PHE A 54 -14.94 1.02 4.59
C PHE A 54 -13.66 1.32 3.83
N ALA A 55 -13.60 1.09 2.52
CA ALA A 55 -12.40 1.37 1.73
C ALA A 55 -11.97 2.86 1.79
N PRO A 56 -12.82 3.84 1.46
CA PRO A 56 -12.46 5.25 1.62
C PRO A 56 -12.26 5.66 3.08
N PHE A 57 -13.03 5.09 4.03
CA PHE A 57 -12.87 5.38 5.45
C PHE A 57 -11.47 4.99 5.97
N VAL A 58 -11.01 3.79 5.64
CA VAL A 58 -9.70 3.27 6.06
C VAL A 58 -8.57 4.02 5.38
N ALA A 59 -8.67 4.26 4.06
CA ALA A 59 -7.67 5.01 3.31
C ALA A 59 -7.49 6.44 3.85
N LEU A 60 -8.60 7.16 4.09
CA LEU A 60 -8.55 8.51 4.68
C LEU A 60 -8.02 8.49 6.12
N SER A 61 -8.38 7.49 6.92
CA SER A 61 -7.86 7.34 8.28
C SER A 61 -6.34 7.15 8.27
N GLY A 62 -5.82 6.28 7.39
CA GLY A 62 -4.39 6.09 7.18
C GLY A 62 -3.69 7.38 6.78
N HIS A 63 -4.25 8.10 5.79
CA HIS A 63 -3.76 9.41 5.38
C HIS A 63 -3.69 10.40 6.55
N CYS A 64 -4.77 10.55 7.32
CA CYS A 64 -4.84 11.48 8.45
C CYS A 64 -3.81 11.16 9.54
N ILE A 65 -3.59 9.88 9.86
CA ILE A 65 -2.60 9.47 10.86
C ILE A 65 -1.18 9.83 10.41
N VAL A 66 -0.81 9.48 9.18
CA VAL A 66 0.53 9.76 8.63
C VAL A 66 0.78 11.26 8.51
N SER A 67 -0.16 12.00 7.92
CA SER A 67 -0.05 13.45 7.73
C SER A 67 0.07 14.22 9.05
N ASN A 68 -0.43 13.64 10.16
CA ASN A 68 -0.40 14.26 11.49
C ASN A 68 0.48 13.46 12.49
N ALA A 69 1.40 12.62 12.00
CA ALA A 69 2.20 11.73 12.85
C ALA A 69 3.01 12.47 13.92
N GLN A 70 3.45 13.71 13.63
CA GLN A 70 4.17 14.56 14.58
C GLN A 70 3.35 14.97 15.80
N GLN A 71 2.02 14.94 15.70
CA GLN A 71 1.12 15.27 16.82
C GLN A 71 0.88 14.10 17.76
N ILE A 72 1.24 12.88 17.34
CA ILE A 72 1.06 11.67 18.13
C ILE A 72 2.04 11.73 19.31
N PRO A 73 1.58 11.65 20.57
CA PRO A 73 2.52 11.61 21.68
C PRO A 73 3.30 10.29 21.67
N LYS A 74 4.59 10.32 22.03
CA LYS A 74 5.46 9.14 22.04
C LYS A 74 4.89 7.96 22.82
N SER A 75 4.15 8.22 23.90
CA SER A 75 3.46 7.18 24.70
C SER A 75 2.37 6.42 23.96
N LEU A 76 1.82 6.98 22.87
CA LEU A 76 0.80 6.35 22.04
C LEU A 76 1.37 5.74 20.75
N LEU A 77 2.68 5.75 20.53
CA LEU A 77 3.30 5.21 19.31
C LEU A 77 2.95 3.75 19.07
N SER A 78 2.93 2.91 20.12
CA SER A 78 2.55 1.51 19.98
C SER A 78 1.09 1.37 19.55
N VAL A 79 0.19 2.13 20.19
CA VAL A 79 -1.24 2.13 19.88
C VAL A 79 -1.53 2.67 18.48
N ALA A 80 -0.78 3.69 18.04
CA ALA A 80 -0.85 4.22 16.68
C ALA A 80 -0.36 3.20 15.66
N SER A 81 0.74 2.49 15.95
CA SER A 81 1.27 1.44 15.10
C SER A 81 0.31 0.26 14.95
N THR A 82 -0.41 -0.13 16.01
CA THR A 82 -1.50 -1.12 15.91
C THR A 82 -2.60 -0.63 14.96
N ALA A 83 -3.03 0.63 15.06
CA ALA A 83 -4.04 1.18 14.15
C ALA A 83 -3.55 1.23 12.70
N CYS A 84 -2.28 1.61 12.47
CA CYS A 84 -1.65 1.53 11.15
C CYS A 84 -1.59 0.09 10.63
N THR A 85 -1.43 -0.91 11.49
CA THR A 85 -1.45 -2.33 11.10
C THR A 85 -2.82 -2.75 10.57
N VAL A 86 -3.91 -2.28 11.19
CA VAL A 86 -5.28 -2.50 10.68
C VAL A 86 -5.43 -1.90 9.29
N VAL A 87 -4.90 -0.68 9.08
CA VAL A 87 -4.90 -0.04 7.75
C VAL A 87 -4.09 -0.86 6.75
N LEU A 88 -2.87 -1.29 7.11
CA LEU A 88 -2.02 -2.09 6.24
C LEU A 88 -2.69 -3.42 5.86
N GLN A 89 -3.28 -4.14 6.83
CA GLN A 89 -4.00 -5.39 6.56
C GLN A 89 -5.14 -5.19 5.56
N HIS A 90 -5.96 -4.15 5.77
CA HIS A 90 -7.05 -3.83 4.87
C HIS A 90 -6.55 -3.48 3.46
N ILE A 91 -5.53 -2.63 3.34
CA ILE A 91 -4.99 -2.21 2.04
C ILE A 91 -4.30 -3.38 1.32
N LEU A 92 -3.59 -4.27 2.03
CA LEU A 92 -3.00 -5.48 1.45
C LEU A 92 -4.07 -6.46 0.97
N HIS A 93 -5.19 -6.57 1.68
CA HIS A 93 -6.34 -7.35 1.22
C HIS A 93 -6.92 -6.78 -0.07
N GLU A 94 -7.16 -5.47 -0.11
CA GLU A 94 -7.64 -4.77 -1.32
C GLU A 94 -6.67 -4.90 -2.51
N ILE A 95 -5.36 -4.97 -2.27
CA ILE A 95 -4.34 -5.24 -3.29
C ILE A 95 -4.41 -6.70 -3.78
N SER A 96 -4.59 -7.64 -2.86
CA SER A 96 -4.63 -9.08 -3.17
C SER A 96 -5.87 -9.45 -4.01
N GLU A 97 -7.00 -8.79 -3.75
CA GLU A 97 -8.26 -8.98 -4.47
C GLU A 97 -8.54 -7.87 -5.49
N PHE A 98 -7.49 -7.16 -5.94
CA PHE A 98 -7.67 -6.02 -6.82
C PHE A 98 -8.34 -6.40 -8.14
N ASP A 99 -9.42 -5.69 -8.47
CA ASP A 99 -10.26 -5.91 -9.64
C ASP A 99 -10.83 -4.60 -10.21
N ASP A 100 -11.54 -4.68 -11.34
CA ASP A 100 -12.14 -3.50 -11.99
C ASP A 100 -13.26 -2.85 -11.16
N LYS A 101 -13.75 -3.51 -10.10
CA LYS A 101 -14.79 -2.99 -9.18
C LYS A 101 -14.19 -2.35 -7.92
N SER A 102 -12.86 -2.37 -7.80
CA SER A 102 -12.17 -1.85 -6.63
C SER A 102 -12.44 -0.35 -6.48
N ILE A 103 -12.81 0.04 -5.26
CA ILE A 103 -13.19 1.43 -4.95
C ILE A 103 -11.98 2.36 -4.93
N LEU A 104 -10.84 1.82 -4.47
CA LEU A 104 -9.57 2.53 -4.44
C LEU A 104 -8.78 2.22 -5.70
N SER A 105 -8.14 3.26 -6.27
CA SER A 105 -7.24 3.06 -7.40
C SER A 105 -5.93 2.42 -6.96
N LYS A 106 -5.21 1.77 -7.90
CA LYS A 106 -3.88 1.20 -7.64
C LYS A 106 -2.92 2.23 -6.99
N HIS A 107 -2.91 3.48 -7.50
CA HIS A 107 -2.07 4.55 -6.95
C HIS A 107 -2.47 4.92 -5.52
N GLN A 108 -3.77 4.93 -5.19
CA GLN A 108 -4.23 5.21 -3.83
C GLN A 108 -3.78 4.10 -2.87
N LEU A 109 -3.95 2.83 -3.25
CA LEU A 109 -3.54 1.68 -2.44
C LEU A 109 -2.03 1.72 -2.12
N ILE A 110 -1.20 1.86 -3.15
CA ILE A 110 0.26 1.92 -2.98
C ILE A 110 0.68 3.20 -2.26
N GLY A 111 0.05 4.33 -2.55
CA GLY A 111 0.31 5.59 -1.86
C GLY A 111 0.07 5.52 -0.35
N ILE A 112 -1.00 4.87 0.09
CA ILE A 112 -1.26 4.66 1.54
C ILE A 112 -0.14 3.83 2.17
N ILE A 113 0.27 2.71 1.56
CA ILE A 113 1.37 1.87 2.07
C ILE A 113 2.66 2.69 2.16
N GLN A 114 2.98 3.46 1.12
CA GLN A 114 4.17 4.32 1.10
C GLN A 114 4.13 5.36 2.21
N GLY A 115 3.05 6.12 2.40
CA GLY A 115 3.04 7.11 3.48
C GLY A 115 3.06 6.48 4.88
N LEU A 116 2.58 5.25 5.04
CA LEU A 116 2.67 4.54 6.32
C LEU A 116 4.08 4.03 6.61
N CYS A 117 4.85 3.66 5.58
CA CYS A 117 6.13 2.96 5.70
C CYS A 117 7.35 3.77 5.20
N ASP A 118 7.13 4.98 4.72
CA ASP A 118 8.13 5.91 4.20
C ASP A 118 7.65 7.36 4.39
N ASP A 119 8.53 8.33 4.24
CA ASP A 119 8.22 9.75 4.44
C ASP A 119 7.56 10.43 3.22
N ILE A 120 6.75 9.66 2.46
CA ILE A 120 6.09 10.10 1.23
C ILE A 120 4.63 10.47 1.52
N PRO A 121 4.10 11.59 0.98
CA PRO A 121 2.68 11.92 1.12
C PRO A 121 1.77 10.78 0.59
N PRO A 122 0.82 10.26 1.40
CA PRO A 122 0.13 9.03 1.03
C PRO A 122 -0.95 9.18 -0.04
N LEU A 123 -1.63 10.34 -0.10
CA LEU A 123 -2.68 10.61 -1.10
C LEU A 123 -2.51 12.01 -1.67
N LEU A 124 -2.88 12.19 -2.94
CA LEU A 124 -2.98 13.50 -3.55
C LEU A 124 -4.19 14.26 -3.00
N LYS A 125 -4.13 15.60 -3.05
CA LYS A 125 -5.25 16.43 -2.63
C LYS A 125 -6.54 16.08 -3.37
N SER A 126 -6.48 15.81 -4.67
CA SER A 126 -7.64 15.38 -5.47
C SER A 126 -8.23 14.05 -4.99
N ASP A 127 -7.40 13.09 -4.59
CA ASP A 127 -7.86 11.81 -4.06
C ASP A 127 -8.57 11.98 -2.73
N ILE A 128 -8.01 12.81 -1.84
CA ILE A 128 -8.63 13.15 -0.56
C ILE A 128 -10.02 13.76 -0.80
N LEU A 129 -10.14 14.73 -1.72
CA LEU A 129 -11.42 15.35 -2.06
C LEU A 129 -12.43 14.31 -2.57
N ALA A 130 -12.01 13.43 -3.48
CA ALA A 130 -12.87 12.41 -4.08
C ALA A 130 -13.34 11.38 -3.04
N LEU A 131 -12.42 10.83 -2.25
CA LEU A 131 -12.73 9.85 -1.21
C LEU A 131 -13.58 10.46 -0.09
N SER A 132 -13.29 11.70 0.34
CA SER A 132 -14.12 12.41 1.32
C SER A 132 -15.53 12.64 0.79
N SER A 133 -15.69 12.97 -0.50
CA SER A 133 -17.00 13.14 -1.12
C SER A 133 -17.76 11.81 -1.17
N LEU A 134 -17.11 10.74 -1.61
CA LEU A 134 -17.68 9.40 -1.65
C LEU A 134 -18.15 8.96 -0.27
N LEU A 135 -17.32 9.17 0.75
CA LEU A 135 -17.63 8.82 2.13
C LEU A 135 -18.79 9.65 2.71
N LYS A 136 -18.98 10.90 2.28
CA LYS A 136 -20.14 11.73 2.68
C LYS A 136 -21.46 11.24 2.08
N THR A 137 -21.43 10.71 0.86
CA THR A 137 -22.62 10.27 0.13
C THR A 137 -23.00 8.83 0.41
N THR A 138 -22.06 8.03 0.91
CA THR A 138 -22.27 6.61 1.19
C THR A 138 -22.99 6.46 2.53
N PRO A 139 -24.13 5.75 2.58
CA PRO A 139 -24.81 5.49 3.83
C PRO A 139 -23.93 4.63 4.74
N MET A 140 -24.08 4.83 6.03
CA MET A 140 -23.37 4.06 7.03
C MET A 140 -23.84 2.59 6.99
N PRO A 141 -22.95 1.60 7.23
CA PRO A 141 -23.32 0.19 7.12
C PRO A 141 -24.50 -0.21 8.02
N ASP A 142 -25.53 -0.80 7.42
CA ASP A 142 -26.75 -1.22 8.12
C ASP A 142 -26.51 -2.40 9.08
N SER A 143 -25.44 -3.17 8.89
CA SER A 143 -25.03 -4.23 9.82
C SER A 143 -24.71 -3.69 11.23
N LEU A 144 -24.38 -2.41 11.32
CA LEU A 144 -24.07 -1.71 12.57
C LEU A 144 -25.26 -0.91 13.11
N THR A 145 -26.32 -0.70 12.31
CA THR A 145 -27.53 -0.02 12.76
C THR A 145 -28.42 -1.00 13.54
N PHE A 146 -28.45 -0.85 14.86
CA PHE A 146 -29.43 -1.54 15.68
C PHE A 146 -30.84 -1.03 15.37
N ARG A 147 -31.64 -1.81 14.63
CA ARG A 147 -33.10 -1.65 14.65
C ARG A 147 -33.60 -2.18 15.99
N PRO A 148 -34.29 -1.38 16.82
CA PRO A 148 -35.11 -1.95 17.88
C PRO A 148 -36.10 -2.87 17.18
N THR A 149 -36.08 -4.15 17.52
CA THR A 149 -37.18 -5.04 17.17
C THR A 149 -38.45 -4.46 17.79
N ASP A 150 -39.31 -3.90 16.95
CA ASP A 150 -40.70 -3.65 17.28
C ASP A 150 -41.34 -5.01 17.57
N SER A 151 -41.39 -5.39 18.85
CA SER A 151 -42.19 -6.53 19.31
C SER A 151 -43.67 -6.15 19.26
N SER A 152 -44.24 -6.16 18.05
CA SER A 152 -45.66 -6.45 17.88
C SER A 152 -45.84 -7.95 18.08
N GLY A 153 -46.68 -8.31 19.03
CA GLY A 153 -46.94 -9.69 19.42
C GLY A 153 -47.48 -10.53 18.27
N ALA A 154 -46.80 -11.63 18.00
CA ALA A 154 -47.40 -12.83 17.44
C ALA A 154 -46.64 -14.02 18.03
N GLU A 155 -47.23 -14.59 19.08
CA GLU A 155 -46.88 -15.90 19.61
C GLU A 155 -46.97 -16.93 18.50
N LEU A 156 -45.93 -17.77 18.33
CA LEU A 156 -46.09 -19.15 17.90
C LEU A 156 -45.00 -20.01 18.56
N LYS A 157 -45.48 -20.94 19.37
CA LYS A 157 -44.77 -21.89 20.22
C LYS A 157 -44.06 -22.96 19.39
N ALA A 158 -42.92 -23.44 19.92
CA ALA A 158 -42.40 -24.83 19.98
C ALA A 158 -40.87 -24.83 19.82
N ALA A 159 -40.04 -25.53 20.58
CA ALA A 159 -40.23 -26.51 21.65
C ALA A 159 -38.99 -26.53 22.55
N ALA A 160 -39.19 -26.91 23.80
CA ALA A 160 -38.19 -27.01 24.87
C ALA A 160 -37.27 -28.23 24.74
N ARG A 161 -36.03 -28.07 25.25
CA ARG A 161 -35.14 -29.03 25.96
C ARG A 161 -33.70 -28.47 25.91
N ASP A 162 -32.84 -28.54 26.90
CA ASP A 162 -32.88 -28.96 28.29
C ASP A 162 -31.66 -28.28 28.96
N ASP A 163 -31.76 -28.05 30.27
CA ASP A 163 -30.80 -27.34 31.10
C ASP A 163 -29.58 -28.23 31.41
N THR A 164 -28.39 -27.64 31.60
CA THR A 164 -27.33 -28.07 32.54
C THR A 164 -26.02 -27.32 32.30
N THR A 165 -25.78 -26.32 33.17
CA THR A 165 -24.44 -25.83 33.49
C THR A 165 -23.63 -26.90 34.23
N PRO A 166 -22.29 -26.94 34.08
CA PRO A 166 -21.47 -26.43 35.20
C PRO A 166 -20.11 -25.81 34.81
N LYS A 167 -19.82 -24.67 35.46
CA LYS A 167 -18.53 -24.24 36.07
C LYS A 167 -17.27 -24.05 35.20
N GLU A 168 -16.77 -22.80 35.23
CA GLU A 168 -15.41 -22.34 34.90
C GLU A 168 -14.27 -23.22 35.44
N PRO A 169 -13.08 -23.10 34.82
CA PRO A 169 -11.93 -22.75 35.63
C PRO A 169 -11.14 -21.53 35.09
N LYS A 170 -11.05 -20.53 35.97
CA LYS A 170 -9.90 -19.66 36.27
C LYS A 170 -8.86 -19.41 35.17
N ARG A 171 -8.88 -18.15 34.72
CA ARG A 171 -7.76 -17.37 34.16
C ARG A 171 -6.40 -17.79 34.74
N ILE A 172 -5.47 -18.21 33.87
CA ILE A 172 -4.04 -18.08 34.14
C ILE A 172 -3.63 -16.75 33.52
N ARG A 173 -3.42 -15.78 34.42
CA ARG A 173 -2.79 -14.49 34.15
C ARG A 173 -1.31 -14.78 33.91
N LEU A 174 -0.89 -14.84 32.64
CA LEU A 174 0.53 -14.87 32.29
C LEU A 174 1.02 -13.43 32.27
N ASP A 175 2.05 -13.21 33.08
CA ASP A 175 2.52 -11.92 33.55
C ASP A 175 3.10 -11.02 32.45
N HIS A 176 2.90 -9.71 32.62
CA HIS A 176 3.48 -8.59 31.87
C HIS A 176 5.03 -8.59 31.82
N SER A 177 5.66 -9.60 32.42
CA SER A 177 7.11 -9.81 32.45
C SER A 177 7.64 -10.37 31.14
N CYS A 178 6.89 -11.24 30.43
CA CYS A 178 7.37 -11.81 29.17
C CYS A 178 7.39 -10.80 28.02
N GLU A 179 6.44 -9.86 27.99
CA GLU A 179 6.35 -8.83 26.96
C GLU A 179 7.48 -7.79 27.11
N ALA A 180 7.82 -7.42 28.35
CA ALA A 180 8.95 -6.54 28.66
C ALA A 180 10.33 -7.18 28.37
N ILE A 181 10.46 -8.50 28.55
CA ILE A 181 11.70 -9.23 28.22
C ILE A 181 11.88 -9.30 26.70
N ILE A 182 10.81 -9.51 25.93
CA ILE A 182 10.87 -9.47 24.46
C ILE A 182 11.21 -8.07 23.97
N GLU A 183 10.66 -7.03 24.61
CA GLU A 183 11.00 -5.63 24.30
C GLU A 183 12.49 -5.31 24.61
N GLN A 184 13.06 -5.88 25.68
CA GLN A 184 14.50 -5.78 25.99
C GLN A 184 15.40 -6.63 25.08
N LEU A 185 14.89 -7.70 24.49
CA LEU A 185 15.65 -8.55 23.55
C LEU A 185 15.60 -8.04 22.10
N MET A 186 14.59 -7.22 21.77
CA MET A 186 14.47 -6.55 20.46
C MET A 186 15.21 -5.21 20.40
N THR A 187 15.71 -4.70 21.53
CA THR A 187 16.65 -3.58 21.54
C THR A 187 18.06 -4.07 21.16
N PRO A 188 18.75 -3.45 20.19
CA PRO A 188 20.15 -3.79 19.90
C PRO A 188 20.99 -3.62 21.17
N ILE A 189 21.88 -4.57 21.47
CA ILE A 189 22.82 -4.50 22.59
C ILE A 189 23.77 -3.34 22.32
N MET A 190 23.46 -2.15 22.86
CA MET A 190 24.36 -1.03 22.87
C MET A 190 25.27 -1.21 24.08
N GLU A 191 26.52 -1.61 23.84
CA GLU A 191 27.56 -1.66 24.87
C GLU A 191 27.70 -0.28 25.51
N SER A 192 27.20 -0.16 26.74
CA SER A 192 27.36 1.04 27.55
C SER A 192 28.77 1.06 28.15
N SER A 193 29.77 1.41 27.34
CA SER A 193 31.07 1.80 27.87
C SER A 193 30.97 3.19 28.50
N SER A 194 30.62 3.24 29.78
CA SER A 194 30.74 4.44 30.60
C SER A 194 32.14 4.50 31.23
N LYS A 195 32.97 5.46 30.81
CA LYS A 195 33.76 6.37 31.67
C LYS A 195 34.80 7.23 30.91
N ARG A 196 34.65 8.55 31.12
CA ARG A 196 35.67 9.60 31.43
C ARG A 196 36.69 10.08 30.38
N ASP A 197 36.54 11.38 30.11
CA ASP A 197 37.52 12.47 30.05
C ASP A 197 38.61 12.58 28.97
N SER A 198 38.66 13.81 28.44
CA SER A 198 39.78 14.57 27.86
C SER A 198 40.12 14.43 26.35
N HIS A 199 39.72 15.49 25.63
CA HIS A 199 40.54 16.35 24.75
C HIS A 199 41.20 15.82 23.45
N MET A 200 41.09 16.69 22.44
CA MET A 200 41.85 16.86 21.18
C MET A 200 41.37 16.19 19.89
N GLU A 201 41.39 17.04 18.85
CA GLU A 201 41.04 16.85 17.44
C GLU A 201 41.81 15.70 16.78
N ASN A 202 41.20 15.06 15.77
CA ASN A 202 41.71 15.04 14.38
C ASN A 202 40.81 14.17 13.47
N ASP A 203 40.65 14.61 12.23
CA ASP A 203 40.02 13.92 11.12
C ASP A 203 40.60 12.53 10.82
N LYS A 204 39.72 11.59 10.45
CA LYS A 204 39.91 10.63 9.34
C LYS A 204 38.66 9.77 9.08
N ASN A 205 38.09 9.98 7.90
CA ASN A 205 37.16 9.10 7.19
C ASN A 205 37.64 7.64 7.17
N ILE A 206 36.83 6.69 7.68
CA ILE A 206 36.69 5.33 7.15
C ILE A 206 35.24 4.85 7.38
N ILE A 207 34.46 4.88 6.30
CA ILE A 207 33.34 4.01 5.87
C ILE A 207 32.70 3.12 6.96
N SER A 208 31.48 3.47 7.39
CA SER A 208 30.54 2.59 8.10
C SER A 208 29.43 2.10 7.16
N PRO A 209 28.96 0.85 7.29
CA PRO A 209 27.89 0.31 6.47
C PRO A 209 26.53 0.82 6.97
N VAL A 210 25.66 1.20 6.03
CA VAL A 210 24.23 1.53 6.19
C VAL A 210 23.94 2.60 7.25
N GLY A 211 23.67 3.81 6.78
CA GLY A 211 23.38 5.00 7.59
C GLY A 211 22.13 4.87 8.46
N PHE A 212 22.26 4.27 9.64
CA PHE A 212 21.46 4.63 10.80
C PHE A 212 22.22 5.73 11.56
N SER A 213 22.13 6.96 11.06
CA SER A 213 22.56 8.14 11.82
C SER A 213 21.67 8.25 13.06
N SER A 214 22.26 7.97 14.23
CA SER A 214 21.66 8.02 15.56
C SER A 214 21.40 9.45 16.06
N LEU A 215 20.74 10.28 15.25
CA LEU A 215 20.26 11.60 15.62
C LEU A 215 18.76 11.48 15.94
N SER A 216 18.42 11.52 17.23
CA SER A 216 17.06 11.58 17.79
C SER A 216 15.93 11.36 16.78
N MET A 217 15.58 10.10 16.48
CA MET A 217 14.45 9.83 15.58
C MET A 217 13.23 10.59 16.12
N ASP A 218 12.65 11.39 15.23
CA ASP A 218 11.39 12.06 15.48
C ASP A 218 10.29 11.01 15.65
N THR A 219 9.18 11.41 16.27
CA THR A 219 8.06 10.50 16.52
C THR A 219 7.56 9.85 15.21
N LYS A 220 7.63 10.59 14.10
CA LYS A 220 7.24 10.11 12.78
C LYS A 220 8.16 8.99 12.29
N GLY A 221 9.49 9.16 12.34
CA GLY A 221 10.44 8.11 11.96
C GLY A 221 10.30 6.83 12.79
N LEU A 222 10.04 6.96 14.09
CA LEU A 222 9.75 5.80 14.96
C LEU A 222 8.47 5.07 14.55
N LEU A 223 7.42 5.80 14.16
CA LEU A 223 6.17 5.20 13.69
C LEU A 223 6.37 4.51 12.34
N ILE A 224 7.09 5.15 11.41
CA ILE A 224 7.45 4.58 10.10
C ILE A 224 8.21 3.26 10.27
N GLY A 225 9.25 3.24 11.12
CA GLY A 225 10.02 2.02 11.39
C GLY A 225 9.17 0.88 11.96
N LYS A 226 8.21 1.19 12.86
CA LYS A 226 7.26 0.18 13.38
C LYS A 226 6.31 -0.32 12.30
N ASN A 227 5.79 0.56 11.46
CA ASN A 227 4.89 0.19 10.38
C ASN A 227 5.60 -0.66 9.33
N LEU A 228 6.87 -0.37 9.04
CA LEU A 228 7.70 -1.16 8.15
C LEU A 228 7.87 -2.59 8.66
N PHE A 229 8.17 -2.73 9.96
CA PHE A 229 8.23 -4.04 10.60
C PHE A 229 6.88 -4.78 10.53
N ASN A 230 5.77 -4.09 10.80
CA ASN A 230 4.43 -4.71 10.70
C ASN A 230 4.11 -5.14 9.27
N LEU A 231 4.45 -4.33 8.26
CA LEU A 231 4.28 -4.68 6.86
C LEU A 231 5.03 -5.97 6.49
N GLN A 232 6.25 -6.14 7.00
CA GLN A 232 7.03 -7.38 6.83
C GLN A 232 6.36 -8.58 7.52
N GLN A 233 5.84 -8.41 8.74
CA GLN A 233 5.14 -9.48 9.47
C GLN A 233 3.84 -9.91 8.79
N LEU A 234 3.19 -9.00 8.06
CA LEU A 234 2.01 -9.29 7.24
C LEU A 234 2.35 -9.94 5.89
N CYS A 235 3.62 -10.31 5.65
CA CYS A 235 4.10 -10.78 4.36
C CYS A 235 3.80 -9.77 3.21
N GLY A 236 3.70 -8.47 3.53
CA GLY A 236 3.28 -7.45 2.58
C GLY A 236 4.18 -7.35 1.35
N THR A 237 5.48 -7.60 1.50
CA THR A 237 6.41 -7.67 0.36
C THR A 237 5.97 -8.70 -0.68
N ASN A 238 5.51 -9.88 -0.26
CA ASN A 238 5.09 -10.92 -1.20
C ASN A 238 3.81 -10.51 -1.92
N VAL A 239 2.83 -9.97 -1.18
CA VAL A 239 1.57 -9.44 -1.74
C VAL A 239 1.85 -8.34 -2.78
N LEU A 240 2.78 -7.43 -2.48
CA LEU A 240 3.13 -6.33 -3.38
C LEU A 240 3.87 -6.81 -4.65
N LEU A 241 4.78 -7.78 -4.53
CA LEU A 241 5.44 -8.37 -5.69
C LEU A 241 4.46 -9.17 -6.56
N ASP A 242 3.57 -9.95 -5.94
CA ASP A 242 2.52 -10.69 -6.65
C ASP A 242 1.56 -9.73 -7.36
N PHE A 243 1.24 -8.60 -6.72
CA PHE A 243 0.44 -7.54 -7.33
C PHE A 243 1.12 -6.96 -8.59
N ILE A 244 2.41 -6.64 -8.54
CA ILE A 244 3.16 -6.21 -9.75
C ILE A 244 3.06 -7.27 -10.84
N MET A 245 3.26 -8.54 -10.50
CA MET A 245 3.19 -9.63 -11.47
C MET A 245 1.79 -9.82 -12.07
N SER A 246 0.75 -9.33 -11.39
CA SER A 246 -0.63 -9.38 -11.84
C SER A 246 -1.05 -8.21 -12.74
N LEU A 247 -0.26 -7.13 -12.84
CA LEU A 247 -0.60 -5.94 -13.61
C LEU A 247 -0.82 -6.27 -15.08
N SER A 248 -1.99 -5.91 -15.62
CA SER A 248 -2.41 -6.31 -16.98
C SER A 248 -1.46 -5.85 -18.08
N THR A 249 -0.79 -4.71 -17.93
CA THR A 249 0.17 -4.21 -18.92
C THR A 249 1.53 -4.90 -18.86
N ILE A 250 1.92 -5.42 -17.69
CA ILE A 250 3.26 -5.99 -17.42
C ILE A 250 3.24 -7.52 -17.51
N LYS A 251 2.14 -8.15 -17.10
CA LYS A 251 1.95 -9.61 -17.09
C LYS A 251 2.30 -10.31 -18.41
N PRO A 252 1.96 -9.79 -19.61
CA PRO A 252 2.36 -10.42 -20.86
C PRO A 252 3.89 -10.46 -21.06
N PHE A 253 4.61 -9.45 -20.57
CA PHE A 253 6.06 -9.36 -20.66
C PHE A 253 6.73 -10.29 -19.64
N ILE A 254 6.16 -10.43 -18.44
CA ILE A 254 6.58 -11.43 -17.45
C ILE A 254 6.46 -12.85 -18.02
N GLN A 255 5.36 -13.16 -18.70
CA GLN A 255 5.17 -14.46 -19.35
C GLN A 255 6.22 -14.72 -20.44
N LEU A 256 6.62 -13.69 -21.19
CA LEU A 256 7.68 -13.84 -22.18
C LEU A 256 9.07 -14.00 -21.54
N VAL A 257 9.34 -13.30 -20.44
CA VAL A 257 10.57 -13.49 -19.66
C VAL A 257 10.68 -14.95 -19.22
N HIS A 258 9.63 -15.51 -18.61
CA HIS A 258 9.62 -16.92 -18.22
C HIS A 258 9.79 -17.87 -19.40
N ALA A 259 9.11 -17.63 -20.52
CA ALA A 259 9.31 -18.45 -21.72
C ALA A 259 10.76 -18.38 -22.24
N THR A 260 11.40 -17.20 -22.14
CA THR A 260 12.79 -16.99 -22.55
C THR A 260 13.77 -17.71 -21.61
N GLU A 261 13.49 -17.71 -20.30
CA GLU A 261 14.23 -18.50 -19.30
C GLU A 261 14.13 -20.01 -19.57
N GLU A 262 13.00 -20.47 -20.11
CA GLU A 262 12.78 -21.85 -20.57
C GLU A 262 13.41 -22.16 -21.96
N GLY A 263 14.09 -21.19 -22.58
CA GLY A 263 14.81 -21.36 -23.84
C GLY A 263 14.08 -20.90 -25.10
N ALA A 264 12.92 -20.23 -24.98
CA ALA A 264 12.27 -19.60 -26.12
C ALA A 264 13.09 -18.39 -26.64
N PRO A 265 13.06 -18.11 -27.94
CA PRO A 265 13.71 -16.92 -28.49
C PRO A 265 12.97 -15.64 -28.06
N LEU A 266 13.73 -14.60 -27.75
CA LEU A 266 13.21 -13.27 -27.43
C LEU A 266 12.62 -12.59 -28.69
N LYS A 267 11.38 -12.09 -28.61
CA LYS A 267 10.58 -11.65 -29.77
C LYS A 267 10.36 -10.14 -29.80
N LEU A 268 11.30 -9.40 -30.38
CA LEU A 268 11.10 -7.96 -30.60
C LEU A 268 10.06 -7.69 -31.69
N PRO A 269 9.37 -6.53 -31.66
CA PRO A 269 8.53 -6.08 -32.77
C PRO A 269 9.36 -6.04 -34.04
N THR A 270 8.92 -6.76 -35.06
CA THR A 270 9.61 -6.85 -36.36
C THR A 270 8.82 -6.18 -37.48
N SER A 271 7.56 -5.84 -37.25
CA SER A 271 6.69 -5.23 -38.27
C SER A 271 5.88 -4.04 -37.73
N GLY A 272 5.59 -3.08 -38.61
CA GLY A 272 4.77 -1.89 -38.29
C GLY A 272 3.40 -2.14 -37.62
N PRO A 273 2.62 -3.19 -37.95
CA PRO A 273 1.37 -3.48 -37.25
C PRO A 273 1.57 -3.96 -35.80
N GLU A 274 2.79 -4.32 -35.37
CA GLU A 274 3.08 -4.71 -33.98
C GLU A 274 3.32 -3.50 -33.05
N THR A 275 3.07 -2.28 -33.53
CA THR A 275 3.22 -1.02 -32.77
C THR A 275 2.07 -0.74 -31.80
N HIS A 276 1.13 -1.67 -31.59
CA HIS A 276 0.02 -1.53 -30.65
C HIS A 276 0.44 -1.13 -29.24
N ILE A 277 1.64 -1.52 -28.81
CA ILE A 277 2.21 -1.15 -27.52
C ILE A 277 2.38 0.38 -27.34
N LEU A 278 2.62 1.11 -28.44
CA LEU A 278 2.72 2.58 -28.43
C LEU A 278 1.41 3.24 -28.00
N HIS A 279 0.27 2.67 -28.42
CA HIS A 279 -1.04 3.18 -28.00
C HIS A 279 -1.32 2.97 -26.51
N THR A 280 -0.65 2.00 -25.89
CA THR A 280 -0.77 1.69 -24.45
C THR A 280 0.34 2.31 -23.60
N CYS A 281 1.31 3.05 -24.16
CA CYS A 281 2.44 3.59 -23.42
C CYS A 281 2.02 4.44 -22.20
N LYS A 282 0.94 5.23 -22.33
CA LYS A 282 0.38 6.05 -21.25
C LYS A 282 -0.24 5.24 -20.11
N LEU A 283 -0.62 3.98 -20.35
CA LEU A 283 -1.06 3.06 -19.30
C LEU A 283 0.15 2.35 -18.67
N ILE A 284 1.13 1.98 -19.50
CA ILE A 284 2.39 1.36 -19.06
C ILE A 284 3.12 2.28 -18.09
N ILE A 285 3.30 3.57 -18.40
CA ILE A 285 4.00 4.51 -17.50
C ILE A 285 3.33 4.61 -16.12
N LYS A 286 2.01 4.47 -16.02
CA LYS A 286 1.31 4.46 -14.73
C LYS A 286 1.61 3.21 -13.91
N ASP A 287 1.63 2.05 -14.57
CA ASP A 287 2.03 0.79 -13.94
C ASP A 287 3.53 0.81 -13.57
N TYR A 288 4.38 1.53 -14.31
CA TYR A 288 5.78 1.79 -13.95
C TYR A 288 5.95 2.64 -12.70
N ASP A 289 5.19 3.74 -12.55
CA ASP A 289 5.20 4.52 -11.31
C ASP A 289 4.80 3.63 -10.12
N ILE A 290 3.82 2.74 -10.29
CA ILE A 290 3.44 1.75 -9.26
C ILE A 290 4.60 0.81 -8.93
N ILE A 291 5.26 0.24 -9.94
CA ILE A 291 6.41 -0.66 -9.76
C ILE A 291 7.54 0.04 -9.01
N TRP A 292 7.92 1.23 -9.48
CA TRP A 292 8.96 2.06 -8.88
C TRP A 292 8.65 2.33 -7.41
N ARG A 293 7.41 2.75 -7.12
CA ARG A 293 6.95 3.03 -5.75
C ARG A 293 7.06 1.83 -4.83
N ILE A 294 6.71 0.63 -5.30
CA ILE A 294 6.80 -0.61 -4.53
C ILE A 294 8.26 -1.02 -4.33
N LEU A 295 9.09 -1.00 -5.38
CA LEU A 295 10.49 -1.41 -5.31
C LEU A 295 11.36 -0.44 -4.52
N SER A 296 10.95 0.84 -4.42
CA SER A 296 11.62 1.86 -3.61
C SER A 296 11.35 1.71 -2.11
N LEU A 297 10.36 0.92 -1.70
CA LEU A 297 10.08 0.70 -0.29
C LEU A 297 11.22 -0.09 0.39
N PRO A 298 11.60 0.26 1.63
CA PRO A 298 12.62 -0.48 2.40
C PRO A 298 12.11 -1.83 2.94
N ILE A 299 11.33 -2.57 2.15
CA ILE A 299 10.58 -3.79 2.54
C ILE A 299 11.19 -5.08 1.98
N LEU A 300 12.20 -4.98 1.13
CA LEU A 300 12.78 -6.15 0.45
C LEU A 300 13.61 -7.03 1.39
N GLU A 301 13.90 -6.57 2.60
CA GLU A 301 14.58 -7.36 3.63
C GLU A 301 13.61 -8.28 4.41
N PRO A 302 13.99 -9.53 4.73
CA PRO A 302 15.13 -10.27 4.18
C PRO A 302 14.89 -10.63 2.71
N LEU A 303 15.95 -10.51 1.91
CA LEU A 303 15.93 -10.84 0.48
C LEU A 303 16.01 -12.36 0.32
N THR A 304 14.85 -13.03 0.39
CA THR A 304 14.76 -14.47 0.16
C THR A 304 14.98 -14.79 -1.32
N GLU A 305 15.37 -16.03 -1.63
CA GLU A 305 15.53 -16.49 -3.02
C GLU A 305 14.26 -16.27 -3.85
N GLU A 306 13.09 -16.56 -3.27
CA GLU A 306 11.80 -16.34 -3.93
C GLU A 306 11.57 -14.85 -4.25
N ARG A 307 11.80 -13.95 -3.30
CA ARG A 307 11.64 -12.50 -3.50
C ARG A 307 12.62 -11.97 -4.53
N LEU A 308 13.87 -12.42 -4.47
CA LEU A 308 14.90 -12.07 -5.42
C LEU A 308 14.52 -12.51 -6.83
N SER A 309 14.03 -13.75 -6.98
CA SER A 309 13.55 -14.26 -8.27
C SER A 309 12.42 -13.39 -8.83
N LYS A 310 11.41 -13.05 -8.02
CA LYS A 310 10.30 -12.17 -8.46
C LYS A 310 10.80 -10.79 -8.87
N VAL A 311 11.69 -10.18 -8.09
CA VAL A 311 12.27 -8.86 -8.41
C VAL A 311 13.07 -8.91 -9.70
N ILE A 312 13.90 -9.94 -9.92
CA ILE A 312 14.67 -10.10 -11.17
C ILE A 312 13.72 -10.24 -12.36
N THR A 313 12.68 -11.08 -12.26
CA THR A 313 11.68 -11.25 -13.32
C THR A 313 10.97 -9.93 -13.63
N ILE A 314 10.61 -9.15 -12.60
CA ILE A 314 9.97 -7.83 -12.76
C ILE A 314 10.92 -6.87 -13.48
N ILE A 315 12.18 -6.76 -13.06
CA ILE A 315 13.18 -5.89 -13.69
C ILE A 315 13.40 -6.30 -15.14
N HIS A 316 13.53 -7.59 -15.44
CA HIS A 316 13.68 -8.10 -16.80
C HIS A 316 12.45 -7.77 -17.65
N ALA A 317 11.24 -7.90 -17.11
CA ALA A 317 10.02 -7.53 -17.80
C ALA A 317 9.98 -6.02 -18.11
N CYS A 318 10.36 -5.16 -17.16
CA CYS A 318 10.45 -3.71 -17.38
C CYS A 318 11.48 -3.36 -18.47
N LEU A 319 12.69 -3.93 -18.40
CA LEU A 319 13.70 -3.71 -19.46
C LEU A 319 13.19 -4.16 -20.82
N TYR A 320 12.47 -5.27 -20.87
CA TYR A 320 11.92 -5.81 -22.10
C TYR A 320 10.77 -4.96 -22.66
N VAL A 321 9.91 -4.40 -21.81
CA VAL A 321 8.89 -3.41 -22.21
C VAL A 321 9.54 -2.18 -22.84
N SER A 322 10.57 -1.64 -22.19
CA SER A 322 11.29 -0.45 -22.66
C SER A 322 11.94 -0.70 -24.01
N LEU A 323 12.63 -1.84 -24.18
CA LEU A 323 13.22 -2.25 -25.44
C LEU A 323 12.16 -2.41 -26.55
N THR A 324 11.01 -3.02 -26.21
CA THR A 324 9.89 -3.21 -27.14
C THR A 324 9.29 -1.87 -27.57
N LEU A 325 9.06 -0.93 -26.64
CA LEU A 325 8.56 0.41 -26.93
C LEU A 325 9.52 1.19 -27.82
N THR A 326 10.82 1.17 -27.52
CA THR A 326 11.84 1.84 -28.34
C THR A 326 11.89 1.25 -29.74
N ALA A 327 11.90 -0.08 -29.87
CA ALA A 327 11.89 -0.75 -31.18
C ALA A 327 10.64 -0.41 -31.99
N SER A 328 9.45 -0.44 -31.36
CA SER A 328 8.19 -0.04 -31.99
C SER A 328 8.20 1.43 -32.42
N ASN A 329 8.76 2.34 -31.63
CA ASN A 329 8.83 3.76 -31.97
C ASN A 329 9.76 4.00 -33.18
N ILE A 330 10.88 3.29 -33.25
CA ILE A 330 11.81 3.34 -34.40
C ILE A 330 11.12 2.82 -35.67
N LEU A 331 10.34 1.74 -35.58
CA LEU A 331 9.61 1.19 -36.73
C LEU A 331 8.49 2.13 -37.19
N ALA A 332 7.80 2.80 -36.27
CA ALA A 332 6.74 3.76 -36.58
C ALA A 332 7.28 5.05 -37.23
N SER A 333 8.41 5.56 -36.74
CA SER A 333 9.10 6.75 -37.28
C SER A 333 9.93 6.46 -38.54
N GLY A 334 10.41 5.23 -38.70
CA GLY A 334 11.33 4.77 -39.74
C GLY A 334 10.69 4.22 -41.02
N GLY A 335 9.37 4.31 -41.19
CA GLY A 335 8.63 3.87 -42.38
C GLY A 335 9.03 4.55 -43.73
N GLY A 336 10.07 5.39 -43.75
CA GLY A 336 10.63 6.02 -44.94
C GLY A 336 11.83 5.31 -45.58
N ALA A 337 12.33 4.19 -45.04
CA ALA A 337 13.54 3.54 -45.55
C ALA A 337 13.32 2.13 -46.11
N SER A 338 12.30 1.93 -46.95
CA SER A 338 12.38 0.90 -48.00
C SER A 338 11.48 1.21 -49.21
N SER A 339 12.15 1.45 -50.35
CA SER A 339 11.68 1.46 -51.74
C SER A 339 11.01 2.73 -52.34
N PRO A 340 11.47 3.22 -53.52
CA PRO A 340 10.82 4.29 -54.27
C PRO A 340 9.64 3.76 -55.12
N ALA A 341 8.64 4.62 -55.33
CA ALA A 341 7.36 4.42 -56.05
C ALA A 341 6.30 3.72 -55.18
N VAL A 342 5.26 4.40 -54.69
CA VAL A 342 4.08 4.85 -55.47
C VAL A 342 3.43 6.01 -54.71
N LYS A 343 3.10 7.08 -55.45
CA LYS A 343 2.34 8.22 -54.95
C LYS A 343 0.90 7.80 -54.66
N GLY A 344 0.39 8.14 -53.47
CA GLY A 344 -1.05 8.29 -53.26
C GLY A 344 -1.63 7.59 -52.03
N ALA A 345 -1.24 8.01 -50.83
CA ALA A 345 -2.10 7.95 -49.65
C ALA A 345 -1.57 8.96 -48.63
N THR A 346 -2.37 9.97 -48.29
CA THR A 346 -2.11 10.91 -47.20
C THR A 346 -2.21 10.16 -45.86
N ALA A 347 -1.11 9.59 -45.39
CA ALA A 347 -0.97 9.29 -43.97
C ALA A 347 -0.64 10.60 -43.26
N ALA A 348 -1.59 11.11 -42.47
CA ALA A 348 -1.34 12.26 -41.62
C ALA A 348 -0.18 11.95 -40.67
N PRO A 349 0.82 12.84 -40.52
CA PRO A 349 1.85 12.67 -39.50
C PRO A 349 1.14 12.80 -38.13
N LEU A 350 1.08 11.70 -37.38
CA LEU A 350 0.65 11.74 -35.99
C LEU A 350 1.67 12.63 -35.24
N LYS A 351 1.18 13.73 -34.67
CA LYS A 351 1.93 14.55 -33.72
C LYS A 351 2.21 13.69 -32.48
N ASP A 352 3.40 13.10 -32.38
CA ASP A 352 3.75 12.11 -31.34
C ASP A 352 4.89 12.54 -30.39
N ASP A 353 5.20 13.85 -30.30
CA ASP A 353 6.22 14.39 -29.38
C ASP A 353 5.92 14.02 -27.91
N ASP A 354 4.64 13.98 -27.53
CA ASP A 354 4.20 13.55 -26.19
C ASP A 354 4.48 12.06 -25.92
N ASN A 355 4.42 11.19 -26.94
CA ASN A 355 4.65 9.76 -26.79
C ASN A 355 6.15 9.45 -26.72
N GLU A 356 6.99 10.20 -27.47
CA GLU A 356 8.44 10.08 -27.36
C GLU A 356 8.94 10.45 -25.96
N ASN A 357 8.40 11.52 -25.36
CA ASN A 357 8.71 11.89 -23.98
C ASN A 357 8.33 10.79 -22.98
N VAL A 358 7.13 10.21 -23.11
CA VAL A 358 6.67 9.11 -22.24
C VAL A 358 7.55 7.87 -22.40
N ILE A 359 7.97 7.54 -23.63
CA ILE A 359 8.86 6.39 -23.87
C ILE A 359 10.23 6.65 -23.24
N SER A 360 10.77 7.87 -23.36
CA SER A 360 12.03 8.23 -22.70
C SER A 360 11.93 8.07 -21.19
N GLU A 361 10.84 8.53 -20.58
CA GLU A 361 10.60 8.37 -19.13
C GLU A 361 10.51 6.90 -18.70
N ILE A 362 9.85 6.05 -19.50
CA ILE A 362 9.78 4.60 -19.25
C ILE A 362 11.19 3.98 -19.31
N VAL A 363 12.00 4.37 -20.30
CA VAL A 363 13.39 3.88 -20.45
C VAL A 363 14.22 4.32 -19.25
N ASP A 364 14.18 5.59 -18.88
CA ASP A 364 14.93 6.14 -17.75
C ASP A 364 14.54 5.49 -16.43
N THR A 365 13.25 5.16 -16.23
CA THR A 365 12.77 4.46 -15.02
C THR A 365 13.18 2.98 -15.00
N SER A 366 13.50 2.39 -16.15
CA SER A 366 13.91 0.98 -16.25
C SER A 366 15.40 0.75 -15.99
N LEU A 367 16.21 1.79 -16.17
CA LEU A 367 17.67 1.78 -16.00
C LEU A 367 18.05 2.16 -14.57
#